data_AF-D2V5H9-F1
#
_entry.id   AF-D2V5H9-F1
#
_cell.length_a   1.000
_cell.length_b   1.000
_cell.length_c   1.000
_cell.angle_alpha   90.00
_cell.angle_beta   90.00
_cell.angle_gamma   90.00
#
_symmetry.space_group_name_H-M   'P 1'
#
loop_
_entity.id
_entity.type
_entity.pdbx_description
1 polymer ?
#
loop_
_entity_poly.entity_id
_entity_poly.type
_entity_poly.pdbx_seq_one_letter_code
_entity_poly.pdbx_strand_id
1 'polypeptide(L)'
;METNSSTNSSYSSICDPRLFKLGDLSREGYNATVVNNICPDSIFTPIFSGIFIFVYLLFVGFGIIGVIWKRNSSYVKARNPLYLILTIIASLFFVMTTCLRYAIGRKLMPCFLYTISFFVIAPAICLPTVFRCIRIYFMYKLNLEKSKVFDQKANSSTRDKSKKSSKINDPKHKFSSTSTIPTVGSSLSLVDKKAVSFDEKSSGTTDEQNTTAINLELTPPEDSSIIAEIKDMRRDDSENDSQTWITSAEDDFTDSILDERKFKIFSFLVSYKFIGIVYIIAFFIHLAIWAILGGADEASFSSSGKRMFIWNVSMFAFDSGCVTTSNTIFILAGEAAFYIIIEIAFAILLFFADRDTWLIKRETILLIIIQIIQAIAYLVSGQIEIVRFLTDYFIPFGFTLLIYSLIEIFISVDMAVLYSIYHDWQHQHSYAETEIEMLLKNRKTFVIILDFARRSYCTEDILAFRDIEKFKIMPKRHKTKVASRILNTYLKTGSSLELNISNIRQRYESIELVLNQSNDPSLIPNTLFDEIKFQCMQNMIDVVERLKISNKSIQETISNWKRTMQEQEEQ
;
A
#
# COMPACT_ATOMS: atom_id res chain seq x y z
N MET A 1 36.26 31.78 54.42
CA MET A 1 35.86 32.39 53.14
C MET A 1 34.39 32.02 52.93
N GLU A 2 33.49 32.81 53.51
CA GLU A 2 32.05 32.67 53.32
C GLU A 2 31.68 33.44 52.04
N THR A 3 31.49 32.70 50.96
CA THR A 3 31.00 33.26 49.70
C THR A 3 29.49 33.51 49.80
N ASN A 4 29.10 34.79 49.69
CA ASN A 4 27.73 35.28 49.62
C ASN A 4 26.83 34.38 48.75
N SER A 5 25.87 33.68 49.38
CA SER A 5 24.97 32.69 48.75
C SER A 5 23.61 33.24 48.34
N SER A 6 23.45 34.56 48.18
CA SER A 6 22.14 35.21 48.04
C SER A 6 21.60 35.34 46.61
N THR A 7 22.28 34.83 45.58
CA THR A 7 21.82 34.88 44.17
C THR A 7 21.20 33.59 43.63
N ASN A 8 21.08 32.52 44.42
CA ASN A 8 20.67 31.19 43.93
C ASN A 8 19.15 30.89 43.97
N SER A 9 18.30 31.77 44.48
CA SER A 9 16.87 31.45 44.66
C SER A 9 16.03 31.51 43.38
N SER A 10 16.49 32.17 42.30
CA SER A 10 15.73 32.24 41.04
C SER A 10 15.92 31.01 40.14
N TYR A 11 17.09 30.37 40.19
CA TYR A 11 17.44 29.23 39.32
C TYR A 11 16.73 27.91 39.69
N SER A 12 16.28 27.76 40.94
CA SER A 12 15.60 26.53 41.38
C SER A 12 14.26 26.28 40.68
N SER A 13 13.69 27.30 40.02
CA SER A 13 12.41 27.19 39.33
C SER A 13 12.48 26.57 37.93
N ILE A 14 13.65 26.58 37.28
CA ILE A 14 13.79 26.20 35.87
C ILE A 14 14.40 24.80 35.69
N CYS A 15 15.37 24.44 36.54
CA CYS A 15 16.14 23.20 36.41
C CYS A 15 16.09 22.40 37.70
N ASP A 16 15.97 21.07 37.58
CA ASP A 16 16.07 20.19 38.75
C ASP A 16 17.48 20.30 39.36
N PRO A 17 17.61 20.57 40.68
CA PRO A 17 18.90 20.71 41.35
C PRO A 17 19.83 19.50 41.20
N ARG A 18 19.29 18.31 40.90
CA ARG A 18 20.07 17.08 40.69
C ARG A 18 20.96 17.18 39.45
N LEU A 19 20.57 17.93 38.42
CA LEU A 19 21.36 18.09 37.20
C LEU A 19 22.70 18.80 37.47
N PHE A 20 22.75 19.72 38.42
CA PHE A 20 23.98 20.42 38.81
C PHE A 20 24.89 19.58 39.73
N LYS A 21 24.36 18.51 40.32
CA LYS A 21 25.10 17.61 41.23
C LYS A 21 25.71 16.40 40.51
N LEU A 22 25.61 16.34 39.19
CA LEU A 22 26.10 15.20 38.39
C LEU A 22 27.64 15.11 38.33
N GLY A 23 28.37 16.19 38.62
CA GLY A 23 29.84 16.20 38.54
C GLY A 23 30.30 15.83 37.13
N ASP A 24 31.14 14.80 37.02
CA ASP A 24 31.68 14.31 35.74
C ASP A 24 30.62 13.66 34.82
N LEU A 25 29.43 13.34 35.33
CA LEU A 25 28.30 12.87 34.53
C LEU A 25 27.50 14.00 33.86
N SER A 26 27.79 15.26 34.21
CA SER A 26 27.34 16.44 33.47
C SER A 26 28.25 16.66 32.27
N ARG A 27 27.68 17.00 31.12
CA ARG A 27 28.46 17.36 29.92
C ARG A 27 29.35 18.59 30.16
N GLU A 28 28.94 19.47 31.08
CA GLU A 28 29.67 20.69 31.46
C GLU A 28 30.58 20.50 32.69
N GLY A 29 30.66 19.27 33.23
CA GLY A 29 31.42 18.95 34.44
C GLY A 29 30.89 19.69 35.68
N TYR A 30 31.79 20.00 36.62
CA TYR A 30 31.48 20.72 37.87
C TYR A 30 31.06 22.18 37.66
N ASN A 31 31.31 22.76 36.48
CA ASN A 31 30.98 24.15 36.13
C ASN A 31 29.66 24.25 35.34
N ALA A 32 28.74 23.31 35.57
CA ALA A 32 27.45 23.29 34.92
C ALA A 32 26.64 24.56 35.22
N THR A 33 26.28 25.32 34.18
CA THR A 33 25.54 26.58 34.32
C THR A 33 24.23 26.53 33.56
N VAL A 34 23.31 27.46 33.84
CA VAL A 34 22.12 27.65 33.00
C VAL A 34 22.43 28.72 31.96
N VAL A 35 22.29 28.38 30.68
CA VAL A 35 22.49 29.32 29.56
C VAL A 35 21.20 29.34 28.74
N ASN A 36 20.64 30.50 28.47
CA ASN A 36 19.37 30.67 27.74
C ASN A 36 18.20 29.84 28.32
N ASN A 37 18.13 29.71 29.66
CA ASN A 37 17.17 28.84 30.38
C ASN A 37 17.25 27.35 30.01
N ILE A 38 18.39 26.91 29.48
CA ILE A 38 18.65 25.51 29.16
C ILE A 38 19.49 24.92 30.29
N CYS A 39 19.01 23.83 30.88
CA CYS A 39 19.72 23.11 31.92
C CYS A 39 20.94 22.37 31.34
N PRO A 40 21.96 22.05 32.15
CA PRO A 40 23.08 21.23 31.69
C PRO A 40 22.60 19.83 31.29
N ASP A 41 23.03 19.37 30.10
CA ASP A 41 22.76 18.03 29.62
C ASP A 41 23.65 17.00 30.34
N SER A 42 23.12 15.79 30.59
CA SER A 42 23.96 14.68 31.05
C SER A 42 24.74 14.04 29.90
N ILE A 43 25.87 13.42 30.19
CA ILE A 43 26.66 12.64 29.22
C ILE A 43 25.87 11.45 28.63
N PHE A 44 24.82 10.99 29.31
CA PHE A 44 23.96 9.94 28.79
C PHE A 44 23.20 10.35 27.53
N THR A 45 22.79 11.62 27.40
CA THR A 45 22.02 12.10 26.23
C THR A 45 22.76 11.87 24.90
N PRO A 46 24.02 12.33 24.72
CA PRO A 46 24.76 12.06 23.49
C PRO A 46 25.11 10.57 23.31
N ILE A 47 25.30 9.80 24.39
CA ILE A 47 25.56 8.34 24.30
C ILE A 47 24.33 7.62 23.74
N PHE A 48 23.14 7.83 24.32
CA PHE A 48 21.90 7.21 23.84
C PHE A 48 21.58 7.65 22.40
N SER A 49 21.81 8.92 22.07
CA SER A 49 21.67 9.42 20.70
C SER A 49 22.64 8.74 19.73
N GLY A 50 23.90 8.54 20.12
CA GLY A 50 24.91 7.84 19.33
C GLY A 50 24.59 6.35 19.12
N ILE A 51 24.07 5.67 20.15
CA ILE A 51 23.63 4.27 20.01
C ILE A 51 22.40 4.19 19.10
N PHE A 52 21.43 5.07 19.29
CA PHE A 52 20.21 5.10 18.48
C PHE A 52 20.51 5.37 17.01
N ILE A 53 21.34 6.37 16.71
CA ILE A 53 21.70 6.73 15.33
C ILE A 53 22.47 5.59 14.67
N PHE A 54 23.36 4.90 15.39
CA PHE A 54 24.07 3.73 14.87
C PHE A 54 23.12 2.61 14.47
N VAL A 55 22.22 2.21 15.38
CA VAL A 55 21.21 1.18 15.10
C VAL A 55 20.31 1.59 13.94
N TYR A 56 19.81 2.83 13.94
CA TYR A 56 18.96 3.35 12.88
C TYR A 56 19.68 3.35 11.51
N LEU A 57 20.96 3.75 11.45
CA LEU A 57 21.75 3.71 10.23
C LEU A 57 22.00 2.29 9.70
N LEU A 58 22.03 1.27 10.57
CA LEU A 58 22.08 -0.13 10.13
C LEU A 58 20.80 -0.54 9.39
N PHE A 59 19.62 -0.18 9.91
CA PHE A 59 18.34 -0.42 9.25
C PHE A 59 18.24 0.37 7.93
N VAL A 60 18.59 1.66 7.94
CA VAL A 60 18.62 2.47 6.71
C VAL A 60 19.59 1.90 5.66
N GLY A 61 20.79 1.48 6.07
CA GLY A 61 21.78 0.88 5.18
C GLY A 61 21.27 -0.43 4.56
N PHE A 62 20.70 -1.32 5.38
CA PHE A 62 20.05 -2.55 4.92
C PHE A 62 18.90 -2.25 3.96
N GLY A 63 18.02 -1.31 4.31
CA GLY A 63 16.88 -0.90 3.50
C GLY A 63 17.30 -0.32 2.14
N ILE A 64 18.28 0.57 2.08
CA ILE A 64 18.76 1.16 0.81
C ILE A 64 19.39 0.07 -0.08
N ILE A 65 20.32 -0.71 0.47
CA ILE A 65 20.99 -1.78 -0.29
C ILE A 65 19.96 -2.81 -0.77
N GLY A 66 19.04 -3.20 0.11
CA GLY A 66 17.96 -4.13 -0.16
C GLY A 66 17.01 -3.65 -1.25
N VAL A 67 16.54 -2.41 -1.18
CA VAL A 67 15.64 -1.82 -2.19
C VAL A 67 16.33 -1.72 -3.55
N ILE A 68 17.61 -1.35 -3.61
CA ILE A 68 18.36 -1.28 -4.86
C ILE A 68 18.58 -2.69 -5.45
N TRP A 69 19.02 -3.63 -4.61
CA TRP A 69 19.28 -5.02 -5.02
C TRP A 69 18.01 -5.74 -5.48
N LYS A 70 16.90 -5.56 -4.75
CA LYS A 70 15.62 -6.24 -4.98
C LYS A 70 14.59 -5.36 -5.69
N ARG A 71 15.00 -4.28 -6.37
CA ARG A 71 14.10 -3.33 -7.06
C ARG A 71 13.14 -3.98 -8.07
N ASN A 72 13.53 -5.11 -8.63
CA ASN A 72 12.74 -5.87 -9.61
C ASN A 72 11.83 -6.93 -8.97
N SER A 73 11.99 -7.21 -7.68
CA SER A 73 11.12 -8.15 -6.96
C SER A 73 9.72 -7.58 -6.84
N SER A 74 8.70 -8.44 -6.97
CA SER A 74 7.30 -8.06 -6.87
C SER A 74 6.95 -7.38 -5.54
N TYR A 75 7.55 -7.81 -4.42
CA TYR A 75 7.35 -7.20 -3.09
C TYR A 75 7.80 -5.73 -3.02
N VAL A 76 8.95 -5.42 -3.62
CA VAL A 76 9.50 -4.05 -3.66
C VAL A 76 8.80 -3.22 -4.73
N LYS A 77 8.51 -3.82 -5.90
CA LYS A 77 7.83 -3.17 -7.02
C LYS A 77 6.41 -2.74 -6.65
N ALA A 78 5.66 -3.57 -5.93
CA ALA A 78 4.31 -3.23 -5.45
C ALA A 78 4.30 -1.94 -4.62
N ARG A 79 5.31 -1.77 -3.74
CA ARG A 79 5.50 -0.60 -2.88
C ARG A 79 6.13 0.61 -3.58
N ASN A 80 6.61 0.44 -4.82
CA ASN A 80 7.39 1.41 -5.60
C ASN A 80 8.76 1.73 -4.94
N PRO A 81 9.89 1.30 -5.54
CA PRO A 81 11.23 1.52 -4.98
C PRO A 81 11.53 2.99 -4.68
N LEU A 82 11.08 3.91 -5.53
CA LEU A 82 11.34 5.33 -5.34
C LEU A 82 10.56 5.90 -4.15
N TYR A 83 9.34 5.40 -3.92
CA TYR A 83 8.56 5.77 -2.73
C TYR A 83 9.24 5.26 -1.46
N LEU A 84 9.74 4.02 -1.44
CA LEU A 84 10.52 3.49 -0.30
C LEU A 84 11.76 4.33 -0.01
N ILE A 85 12.50 4.74 -1.03
CA ILE A 85 13.67 5.62 -0.88
C ILE A 85 13.27 6.99 -0.32
N LEU A 86 12.16 7.58 -0.79
CA LEU A 86 11.66 8.85 -0.26
C LEU A 86 11.27 8.74 1.23
N THR A 87 10.63 7.64 1.64
CA THR A 87 10.34 7.37 3.06
C THR A 87 11.63 7.28 3.88
N ILE A 88 12.66 6.59 3.38
CA ILE A 88 13.98 6.52 4.04
C ILE A 88 14.59 7.91 4.18
N ILE A 89 14.60 8.73 3.12
CA ILE A 89 15.19 10.07 3.14
C ILE A 89 14.45 10.99 4.11
N ALA A 90 13.11 10.99 4.10
CA ALA A 90 12.30 11.81 4.99
C ALA A 90 12.54 11.44 6.47
N SER A 91 12.51 10.13 6.77
CA SER A 91 12.75 9.60 8.11
C SER A 91 14.20 9.88 8.56
N LEU A 92 15.18 9.69 7.68
CA LEU A 92 16.60 9.95 7.96
C LEU A 92 16.85 11.41 8.28
N PHE A 93 16.28 12.35 7.50
CA PHE A 93 16.41 13.78 7.77
C PHE A 93 15.91 14.13 9.18
N PHE A 94 14.74 13.62 9.56
CA PHE A 94 14.16 13.85 10.88
C PHE A 94 15.01 13.23 12.01
N VAL A 95 15.38 11.96 11.88
CA VAL A 95 16.15 11.24 12.89
C VAL A 95 17.55 11.86 13.05
N MET A 96 18.24 12.14 11.95
CA MET A 96 19.56 12.77 11.99
C MET A 96 19.52 14.14 12.65
N THR A 97 18.57 15.00 12.30
CA THR A 97 18.49 16.35 12.86
C THR A 97 18.21 16.32 14.37
N THR A 98 17.32 15.42 14.81
CA THR A 98 16.97 15.27 16.22
C THR A 98 18.10 14.64 17.03
N CYS A 99 18.72 13.57 16.52
CA CYS A 99 19.86 12.94 17.17
C CYS A 99 21.09 13.87 17.22
N LEU A 100 21.34 14.63 16.14
CA LEU A 100 22.42 15.61 16.08
C LEU A 100 22.23 16.72 17.11
N ARG A 101 20.99 17.20 17.33
CA ARG A 101 20.68 18.13 18.42
C ARG A 101 21.11 17.58 19.78
N TYR A 102 20.80 16.32 20.07
CA TYR A 102 21.17 15.69 21.34
C TYR A 102 22.68 15.39 21.44
N ALA A 103 23.33 15.06 20.32
CA ALA A 103 24.75 14.80 20.26
C ALA A 103 25.59 16.09 20.41
N ILE A 104 25.23 17.17 19.72
CA ILE A 104 25.88 18.49 19.83
C ILE A 104 25.53 19.18 21.16
N GLY A 105 24.32 18.92 21.69
CA GLY A 105 23.83 19.50 22.93
C GLY A 105 22.83 20.63 22.66
N ARG A 106 21.84 20.75 23.54
CA ARG A 106 20.70 21.67 23.35
C ARG A 106 21.08 23.15 23.35
N LYS A 107 22.20 23.49 23.99
CA LYS A 107 22.73 24.86 24.11
C LYS A 107 23.45 25.34 22.84
N LEU A 108 24.05 24.42 22.09
CA LEU A 108 24.92 24.72 20.96
C LEU A 108 24.22 24.54 19.61
N MET A 109 23.24 23.64 19.52
CA MET A 109 22.51 23.40 18.27
C MET A 109 21.71 24.66 17.85
N PRO A 110 21.90 25.22 16.64
CA PRO A 110 21.21 26.43 16.20
C PRO A 110 19.69 26.32 16.32
N CYS A 111 19.06 27.31 16.96
CA CYS A 111 17.62 27.32 17.18
C CYS A 111 16.82 27.27 15.87
N PHE A 112 17.29 27.94 14.81
CA PHE A 112 16.60 27.93 13.52
C PHE A 112 16.49 26.52 12.91
N LEU A 113 17.56 25.71 12.96
CA LEU A 113 17.55 24.34 12.43
C LEU A 113 16.56 23.47 13.20
N TYR A 114 16.59 23.59 14.53
CA TYR A 114 15.69 22.85 15.40
C TYR A 114 14.23 23.23 15.16
N THR A 115 13.92 24.52 15.07
CA THR A 115 12.55 24.97 14.89
C THR A 115 12.01 24.63 13.51
N ILE A 116 12.79 24.75 12.45
CA ILE A 116 12.40 24.25 11.11
C ILE A 116 12.09 22.75 11.16
N SER A 117 12.95 21.97 11.82
CA SER A 117 12.74 20.52 11.92
C SER A 117 11.42 20.14 12.59
N PHE A 118 10.93 20.97 13.51
CA PHE A 118 9.63 20.76 14.15
C PHE A 118 8.43 21.02 13.27
N PHE A 119 8.44 22.09 12.47
CA PHE A 119 7.32 22.33 11.56
C PHE A 119 7.32 21.36 10.37
N VAL A 120 8.44 20.67 10.14
CA VAL A 120 8.53 19.65 9.08
C VAL A 120 8.28 18.24 9.65
N ILE A 121 8.19 18.06 10.97
CA ILE A 121 8.10 16.72 11.57
C ILE A 121 6.78 16.02 11.24
N ALA A 122 5.64 16.70 11.36
CA ALA A 122 4.34 16.08 11.17
C ALA A 122 4.14 15.63 9.72
N PRO A 123 4.42 16.45 8.68
CA PRO A 123 4.37 15.96 7.31
C PRO A 123 5.43 14.88 7.03
N ALA A 124 6.64 14.97 7.60
CA ALA A 124 7.67 13.95 7.36
C ALA A 124 7.25 12.57 7.89
N ILE A 125 6.59 12.52 9.05
CA ILE A 125 6.13 11.29 9.71
C ILE A 125 4.82 10.76 9.10
N CYS A 126 3.84 11.63 8.83
CA CYS A 126 2.49 11.19 8.48
C CYS A 126 2.28 11.02 6.96
N LEU A 127 2.95 11.83 6.12
CA LEU A 127 2.75 11.77 4.66
C LEU A 127 3.11 10.42 4.03
N PRO A 128 4.16 9.69 4.44
CA PRO A 128 4.41 8.35 3.92
C PRO A 128 3.14 7.48 4.04
N THR A 129 2.58 7.34 5.24
CA THR A 129 1.42 6.48 5.46
C THR A 129 0.18 6.97 4.70
N VAL A 130 -0.05 8.28 4.62
CA VAL A 130 -1.09 8.87 3.75
C VAL A 130 -0.91 8.46 2.29
N PHE A 131 0.30 8.59 1.72
CA PHE A 131 0.57 8.20 0.35
C PHE A 131 0.44 6.70 0.12
N ARG A 132 0.80 5.88 1.11
CA ARG A 132 0.59 4.43 1.07
C ARG A 132 -0.90 4.11 0.94
N CYS A 133 -1.76 4.72 1.76
CA CYS A 133 -3.22 4.56 1.68
C CYS A 133 -3.78 5.02 0.31
N ILE A 134 -3.41 6.22 -0.14
CA ILE A 134 -3.81 6.78 -1.44
C ILE A 134 -3.43 5.81 -2.57
N ARG A 135 -2.16 5.39 -2.60
CA ARG A 135 -1.64 4.51 -3.65
C ARG A 135 -2.38 3.20 -3.72
N ILE A 136 -2.59 2.51 -2.59
CA ILE A 136 -3.28 1.22 -2.57
C ILE A 136 -4.73 1.40 -3.07
N TYR A 137 -5.44 2.42 -2.58
CA TYR A 137 -6.81 2.68 -2.98
C TYR A 137 -6.95 2.97 -4.48
N PHE A 138 -6.10 3.83 -5.03
CA PHE A 138 -6.16 4.16 -6.46
C PHE A 138 -5.61 3.03 -7.34
N MET A 139 -4.66 2.23 -6.87
CA MET A 139 -4.27 0.99 -7.56
C MET A 139 -5.42 -0.01 -7.62
N TYR A 140 -6.18 -0.16 -6.54
CA TYR A 140 -7.40 -0.95 -6.52
C TYR A 140 -8.42 -0.46 -7.55
N LYS A 141 -8.72 0.85 -7.56
CA LYS A 141 -9.63 1.44 -8.55
C LYS A 141 -9.14 1.26 -9.98
N LEU A 142 -7.84 1.45 -10.24
CA LEU A 142 -7.26 1.19 -11.56
C LEU A 142 -7.47 -0.24 -12.02
N ASN A 143 -7.24 -1.22 -11.15
CA ASN A 143 -7.36 -2.63 -11.53
C ASN A 143 -8.81 -3.08 -11.69
N LEU A 144 -9.75 -2.50 -10.93
CA LEU A 144 -11.17 -2.67 -11.20
C LEU A 144 -11.59 -2.14 -12.57
N GLU A 145 -11.14 -0.94 -12.95
CA GLU A 145 -11.47 -0.40 -14.27
C GLU A 145 -10.81 -1.22 -15.38
N LYS A 146 -9.56 -1.67 -15.19
CA LYS A 146 -8.92 -2.61 -16.12
C LYS A 146 -9.75 -3.87 -16.32
N SER A 147 -10.29 -4.49 -15.26
CA SER A 147 -11.09 -5.71 -15.39
C SER A 147 -12.45 -5.48 -16.06
N LYS A 148 -13.12 -4.36 -15.77
CA LYS A 148 -14.43 -4.02 -16.38
C LYS A 148 -14.38 -3.91 -17.90
N VAL A 149 -13.30 -3.32 -18.44
CA VAL A 149 -13.07 -3.22 -19.89
C VAL A 149 -13.06 -4.61 -20.56
N PHE A 150 -12.75 -5.67 -19.81
CA PHE A 150 -12.83 -7.04 -20.30
C PHE A 150 -14.21 -7.67 -20.14
N ASP A 151 -14.88 -7.46 -19.01
CA ASP A 151 -16.18 -8.08 -18.74
C ASP A 151 -17.29 -7.51 -19.64
N GLN A 152 -17.25 -6.21 -19.96
CA GLN A 152 -18.21 -5.60 -20.89
C GLN A 152 -18.14 -6.24 -22.28
N LYS A 153 -16.94 -6.58 -22.76
CA LYS A 153 -16.76 -7.26 -24.06
C LYS A 153 -17.30 -8.69 -24.06
N ALA A 154 -17.27 -9.38 -22.92
CA ALA A 154 -17.86 -10.70 -22.79
C ALA A 154 -19.39 -10.63 -22.89
N ASN A 155 -20.00 -9.71 -22.16
CA ASN A 155 -21.45 -9.63 -22.01
C ASN A 155 -22.17 -9.01 -23.22
N SER A 156 -21.54 -8.08 -23.94
CA SER A 156 -22.12 -7.49 -25.16
C SER A 156 -22.36 -8.54 -26.26
N SER A 157 -21.46 -9.53 -26.37
CA SER A 157 -21.56 -10.61 -27.36
C SER A 157 -22.78 -11.52 -27.18
N THR A 158 -23.25 -11.69 -25.93
CA THR A 158 -24.38 -12.57 -25.59
C THR A 158 -25.73 -11.88 -25.83
N ARG A 159 -25.82 -10.57 -25.60
CA ARG A 159 -27.11 -9.85 -25.62
C ARG A 159 -27.65 -9.63 -27.04
N ASP A 160 -26.78 -9.48 -28.03
CA ASP A 160 -27.20 -9.27 -29.43
C ASP A 160 -27.78 -10.55 -30.07
N LYS A 161 -27.38 -11.73 -29.61
CA LYS A 161 -27.95 -13.00 -30.12
C LYS A 161 -29.38 -13.23 -29.62
N SER A 162 -29.69 -12.81 -28.39
CA SER A 162 -31.05 -12.93 -27.83
C SER A 162 -32.05 -12.04 -28.56
N LYS A 163 -31.67 -10.81 -28.95
CA LYS A 163 -32.57 -9.90 -29.69
C LYS A 163 -32.80 -10.28 -31.15
N LYS A 164 -31.90 -11.02 -31.79
CA LYS A 164 -32.05 -11.42 -33.20
C LYS A 164 -32.86 -12.71 -33.39
N SER A 165 -33.00 -13.52 -32.34
CA SER A 165 -33.80 -14.75 -32.35
C SER A 165 -35.32 -14.51 -32.20
N SER A 166 -35.75 -13.39 -31.60
CA SER A 166 -37.18 -13.13 -31.33
C SER A 166 -37.95 -12.41 -32.44
N LYS A 167 -37.40 -12.28 -33.65
CA LYS A 167 -38.05 -11.54 -34.76
C LYS A 167 -38.46 -12.38 -35.98
N ILE A 168 -38.43 -13.71 -35.88
CA ILE A 168 -38.89 -14.58 -36.98
C ILE A 168 -40.11 -15.37 -36.51
N ASN A 169 -41.23 -15.07 -37.17
CA ASN A 169 -42.56 -15.69 -37.11
C ASN A 169 -43.58 -15.08 -36.15
N ASP A 170 -44.31 -14.08 -36.66
CA ASP A 170 -45.75 -14.03 -36.42
C ASP A 170 -46.49 -13.58 -37.70
N PRO A 171 -46.98 -14.52 -38.53
CA PRO A 171 -47.87 -14.20 -39.64
C PRO A 171 -49.31 -14.05 -39.09
N LYS A 172 -49.83 -12.83 -39.18
CA LYS A 172 -51.25 -12.45 -39.25
C LYS A 172 -52.27 -13.58 -39.07
N HIS A 173 -52.96 -13.61 -37.92
CA HIS A 173 -54.35 -14.04 -37.89
C HIS A 173 -55.22 -13.03 -37.13
N LYS A 174 -56.08 -12.35 -37.88
CA LYS A 174 -57.23 -11.59 -37.37
C LYS A 174 -58.25 -12.60 -36.83
N PHE A 175 -58.65 -12.48 -35.58
CA PHE A 175 -60.04 -12.74 -35.20
C PHE A 175 -60.44 -11.88 -34.01
N SER A 176 -61.60 -11.27 -34.15
CA SER A 176 -62.24 -10.32 -33.25
C SER A 176 -63.32 -11.07 -32.47
N SER A 177 -63.35 -10.93 -31.14
CA SER A 177 -64.60 -10.77 -30.37
C SER A 177 -64.36 -10.65 -28.86
N THR A 178 -64.65 -9.45 -28.35
CA THR A 178 -65.60 -9.14 -27.25
C THR A 178 -65.43 -9.71 -25.83
N SER A 179 -65.44 -8.78 -24.86
CA SER A 179 -66.29 -8.77 -23.64
C SER A 179 -65.65 -9.05 -22.26
N THR A 180 -65.72 -8.01 -21.39
CA THR A 180 -66.07 -8.01 -19.93
C THR A 180 -65.15 -8.75 -18.93
N ILE A 181 -64.90 -8.41 -17.66
CA ILE A 181 -65.21 -7.37 -16.63
C ILE A 181 -64.26 -7.74 -15.43
N PRO A 182 -64.02 -6.88 -14.41
CA PRO A 182 -62.88 -6.98 -13.50
C PRO A 182 -63.18 -7.80 -12.24
N THR A 183 -62.13 -8.38 -11.62
CA THR A 183 -62.24 -9.02 -10.30
C THR A 183 -61.06 -8.70 -9.40
N VAL A 184 -61.42 -8.13 -8.25
CA VAL A 184 -60.68 -7.85 -7.02
C VAL A 184 -60.21 -9.15 -6.36
N GLY A 185 -59.05 -9.17 -5.69
CA GLY A 185 -58.69 -10.28 -4.81
C GLY A 185 -57.34 -10.18 -4.11
N SER A 186 -57.41 -9.87 -2.81
CA SER A 186 -56.33 -9.77 -1.80
C SER A 186 -55.54 -11.06 -1.52
N SER A 187 -54.32 -10.89 -0.99
CA SER A 187 -53.65 -11.62 0.13
C SER A 187 -52.13 -11.41 -0.04
N LEU A 188 -51.33 -10.85 0.87
CA LEU A 188 -51.12 -11.01 2.33
C LEU A 188 -50.67 -12.41 2.75
N SER A 189 -49.36 -12.60 2.85
CA SER A 189 -48.69 -13.59 3.73
C SER A 189 -47.25 -13.11 3.99
N LEU A 190 -46.95 -12.63 5.20
CA LEU A 190 -46.49 -13.37 6.38
C LEU A 190 -44.98 -13.69 6.34
N VAL A 191 -44.26 -12.84 7.07
CA VAL A 191 -42.86 -12.96 7.46
C VAL A 191 -42.77 -13.90 8.66
N ASP A 192 -42.11 -15.04 8.50
CA ASP A 192 -41.80 -15.95 9.60
C ASP A 192 -40.40 -15.68 10.16
N LYS A 193 -40.37 -15.30 11.45
CA LYS A 193 -39.18 -15.22 12.29
C LYS A 193 -38.94 -16.59 12.91
N LYS A 194 -37.76 -17.18 12.69
CA LYS A 194 -37.32 -18.38 13.42
C LYS A 194 -36.38 -17.97 14.56
N ALA A 195 -36.87 -18.13 15.78
CA ALA A 195 -36.08 -18.09 17.01
C ALA A 195 -35.33 -19.42 17.17
N VAL A 196 -34.06 -19.36 17.56
CA VAL A 196 -33.26 -20.51 17.97
C VAL A 196 -33.13 -20.46 19.49
N SER A 197 -33.67 -21.49 20.13
CA SER A 197 -33.54 -21.80 21.55
C SER A 197 -32.15 -22.34 21.87
N PHE A 198 -31.52 -21.77 22.88
CA PHE A 198 -30.35 -22.34 23.56
C PHE A 198 -30.87 -23.31 24.62
N ASP A 199 -30.38 -24.56 24.59
CA ASP A 199 -30.60 -25.54 25.65
C ASP A 199 -29.26 -25.93 26.27
N GLU A 200 -29.27 -25.92 27.59
CA GLU A 200 -28.17 -26.09 28.52
C GLU A 200 -28.34 -27.43 29.24
N LYS A 201 -27.28 -28.27 29.27
CA LYS A 201 -27.00 -29.39 30.20
C LYS A 201 -25.86 -30.23 29.62
N SER A 202 -25.01 -30.94 30.35
CA SER A 202 -24.49 -30.97 31.72
C SER A 202 -23.61 -32.22 31.76
N SER A 203 -22.45 -32.10 32.42
CA SER A 203 -21.70 -33.15 33.15
C SER A 203 -21.20 -34.44 32.43
N GLY A 204 -19.90 -34.72 32.60
CA GLY A 204 -19.35 -36.07 32.47
C GLY A 204 -17.82 -36.13 32.35
N THR A 205 -17.14 -36.15 33.49
CA THR A 205 -15.72 -36.45 33.75
C THR A 205 -15.20 -37.77 33.15
N THR A 206 -13.99 -37.80 32.57
CA THR A 206 -12.86 -38.66 33.00
C THR A 206 -11.55 -38.25 32.32
N ASP A 207 -10.45 -38.46 33.04
CA ASP A 207 -9.04 -38.17 32.73
C ASP A 207 -8.52 -38.80 31.42
N GLU A 208 -7.64 -38.09 30.70
CA GLU A 208 -6.28 -38.56 30.40
C GLU A 208 -5.46 -37.51 29.65
N GLN A 209 -4.17 -37.50 29.97
CA GLN A 209 -3.13 -36.59 29.50
C GLN A 209 -3.03 -36.55 27.98
N ASN A 210 -3.06 -35.35 27.37
CA ASN A 210 -2.31 -35.10 26.15
C ASN A 210 -2.07 -33.61 25.88
N THR A 211 -0.84 -33.36 25.48
CA THR A 211 -0.18 -32.09 25.16
C THR A 211 -0.97 -31.28 24.14
N THR A 212 -1.45 -30.11 24.55
CA THR A 212 -2.28 -29.21 23.74
C THR A 212 -1.41 -28.46 22.73
N ALA A 213 -1.36 -28.97 21.49
CA ALA A 213 -1.12 -28.13 20.33
C ALA A 213 -2.39 -27.30 20.08
N ILE A 214 -2.28 -25.99 20.24
CA ILE A 214 -3.35 -25.04 19.91
C ILE A 214 -3.47 -25.00 18.38
N ASN A 215 -4.29 -25.90 17.82
CA ASN A 215 -4.81 -25.77 16.46
C ASN A 215 -5.89 -24.68 16.49
N LEU A 216 -5.45 -23.43 16.33
CA LEU A 216 -6.32 -22.33 15.95
C LEU A 216 -6.71 -22.53 14.49
N GLU A 217 -7.72 -23.37 14.25
CA GLU A 217 -8.34 -23.55 12.95
C GLU A 217 -9.09 -22.26 12.59
N LEU A 218 -8.33 -21.30 12.05
CA LEU A 218 -8.87 -20.11 11.40
C LEU A 218 -9.57 -20.62 10.13
N THR A 219 -10.88 -20.88 10.23
CA THR A 219 -11.72 -21.15 9.08
C THR A 219 -11.68 -19.89 8.19
N PRO A 220 -11.07 -19.93 7.00
CA PRO A 220 -11.08 -18.76 6.13
C PRO A 220 -12.54 -18.49 5.74
N PRO A 221 -13.00 -17.23 5.77
CA PRO A 221 -14.36 -16.90 5.34
C PRO A 221 -14.51 -17.30 3.87
N GLU A 222 -15.32 -18.34 3.63
CA GLU A 222 -15.75 -18.76 2.30
C GLU A 222 -16.56 -17.62 1.66
N ASP A 223 -16.03 -17.03 0.59
CA ASP A 223 -16.76 -16.09 -0.27
C ASP A 223 -17.86 -16.88 -1.02
N SER A 224 -19.00 -17.06 -0.37
CA SER A 224 -20.16 -17.82 -0.87
C SER A 224 -20.82 -17.21 -2.12
N SER A 225 -20.55 -15.93 -2.41
CA SER A 225 -21.10 -15.23 -3.57
C SER A 225 -20.55 -15.75 -4.91
N ILE A 226 -19.26 -16.08 -4.98
CA ILE A 226 -18.63 -16.60 -6.21
C ILE A 226 -19.07 -18.05 -6.47
N ILE A 227 -19.26 -18.85 -5.41
CA ILE A 227 -19.69 -20.25 -5.53
C ILE A 227 -21.16 -20.34 -5.99
N ALA A 228 -22.02 -19.40 -5.57
CA ALA A 228 -23.41 -19.35 -6.02
C ALA A 228 -23.52 -19.10 -7.53
N GLU A 229 -22.71 -18.19 -8.08
CA GLU A 229 -22.69 -17.88 -9.51
C GLU A 229 -22.12 -19.04 -10.35
N ILE A 230 -21.16 -19.80 -9.80
CA ILE A 230 -20.60 -21.00 -10.46
C ILE A 230 -21.59 -22.18 -10.48
N LYS A 231 -22.51 -22.27 -9.49
CA LYS A 231 -23.49 -23.37 -9.43
C LYS A 231 -24.57 -23.26 -10.51
N ASP A 232 -24.92 -22.06 -10.96
CA ASP A 232 -25.90 -21.86 -12.03
C ASP A 232 -25.33 -22.10 -13.44
N MET A 233 -24.01 -22.14 -13.61
CA MET A 233 -23.37 -22.56 -14.88
C MET A 233 -23.39 -24.07 -15.12
N ARG A 234 -24.01 -24.88 -14.26
CA ARG A 234 -23.90 -26.36 -14.29
C ARG A 234 -25.03 -27.08 -15.04
N ARG A 235 -25.89 -26.34 -15.78
CA ARG A 235 -27.03 -26.91 -16.52
C ARG A 235 -26.81 -26.73 -18.03
N ASP A 236 -26.46 -27.84 -18.70
CA ASP A 236 -26.28 -28.05 -20.15
C ASP A 236 -25.07 -27.38 -20.85
N ASP A 237 -23.86 -27.86 -20.52
CA ASP A 237 -22.64 -27.65 -21.33
C ASP A 237 -22.65 -28.60 -22.56
N SER A 238 -23.29 -28.17 -23.66
CA SER A 238 -22.99 -28.73 -24.99
C SER A 238 -21.70 -28.08 -25.54
N GLU A 239 -20.81 -28.86 -26.16
CA GLU A 239 -19.46 -28.53 -26.64
C GLU A 239 -19.30 -27.33 -27.59
N ASN A 240 -20.36 -26.56 -27.86
CA ASN A 240 -20.39 -25.51 -28.88
C ASN A 240 -20.08 -24.08 -28.36
N ASP A 241 -19.72 -23.93 -27.09
CA ASP A 241 -19.53 -22.61 -26.44
C ASP A 241 -18.13 -21.98 -26.72
N SER A 242 -17.26 -22.68 -27.46
CA SER A 242 -15.91 -22.19 -27.79
C SER A 242 -15.86 -21.17 -28.94
N GLN A 243 -16.90 -21.11 -29.81
CA GLN A 243 -16.91 -20.25 -31.01
C GLN A 243 -17.56 -18.87 -30.83
N THR A 244 -18.23 -18.59 -29.72
CA THR A 244 -19.09 -17.40 -29.57
C THR A 244 -18.37 -16.08 -29.29
N TRP A 245 -17.07 -16.10 -28.96
CA TRP A 245 -16.31 -14.92 -28.51
C TRP A 245 -15.71 -14.03 -29.61
N ILE A 246 -15.85 -14.40 -30.90
CA ILE A 246 -15.00 -13.89 -31.99
C ILE A 246 -15.62 -12.72 -32.80
N THR A 247 -16.94 -12.48 -32.74
CA THR A 247 -17.64 -11.65 -33.78
C THR A 247 -18.15 -10.26 -33.39
N SER A 248 -18.00 -9.75 -32.16
CA SER A 248 -18.62 -8.47 -31.73
C SER A 248 -17.68 -7.24 -31.68
N ALA A 249 -16.63 -7.19 -32.50
CA ALA A 249 -15.48 -6.29 -32.27
C ALA A 249 -15.58 -4.83 -32.82
N GLU A 250 -16.72 -4.32 -33.29
CA GLU A 250 -16.74 -3.05 -34.06
C GLU A 250 -17.44 -1.82 -33.45
N ASP A 251 -18.19 -1.91 -32.34
CA ASP A 251 -19.14 -0.82 -31.98
C ASP A 251 -18.90 -0.02 -30.67
N ASP A 252 -17.69 0.04 -30.09
CA ASP A 252 -17.53 0.64 -28.74
C ASP A 252 -16.38 1.66 -28.57
N PHE A 253 -16.33 2.70 -29.42
CA PHE A 253 -15.26 3.71 -29.37
C PHE A 253 -15.52 4.87 -28.38
N THR A 254 -16.77 5.26 -28.12
CA THR A 254 -17.08 6.42 -27.26
C THR A 254 -16.91 6.15 -25.76
N ASP A 255 -17.28 4.97 -25.27
CA ASP A 255 -17.06 4.60 -23.86
C ASP A 255 -15.56 4.48 -23.55
N SER A 256 -14.76 4.11 -24.55
CA SER A 256 -13.29 4.02 -24.42
C SER A 256 -12.60 5.37 -24.08
N ILE A 257 -13.17 6.51 -24.49
CA ILE A 257 -12.55 7.83 -24.28
C ILE A 257 -12.74 8.33 -22.84
N LEU A 258 -13.93 8.13 -22.26
CA LEU A 258 -14.21 8.56 -20.88
C LEU A 258 -13.40 7.72 -19.87
N ASP A 259 -13.22 6.44 -20.16
CA ASP A 259 -12.40 5.54 -19.36
C ASP A 259 -10.92 5.91 -19.46
N GLU A 260 -10.44 6.39 -20.60
CA GLU A 260 -9.05 6.86 -20.76
C GLU A 260 -8.73 8.07 -19.85
N ARG A 261 -9.67 9.01 -19.69
CA ARG A 261 -9.46 10.18 -18.79
C ARG A 261 -9.38 9.76 -17.33
N LYS A 262 -10.30 8.90 -16.86
CA LYS A 262 -10.27 8.38 -15.48
C LYS A 262 -8.99 7.59 -15.22
N PHE A 263 -8.59 6.76 -16.18
CA PHE A 263 -7.35 5.99 -16.11
C PHE A 263 -6.11 6.90 -15.96
N LYS A 264 -6.02 7.98 -16.74
CA LYS A 264 -4.93 8.96 -16.63
C LYS A 264 -4.89 9.64 -15.26
N ILE A 265 -6.05 10.01 -14.70
CA ILE A 265 -6.13 10.63 -13.37
C ILE A 265 -5.66 9.66 -12.30
N PHE A 266 -6.18 8.43 -12.28
CA PHE A 266 -5.77 7.45 -11.28
C PHE A 266 -4.29 7.05 -11.42
N SER A 267 -3.80 6.90 -12.65
CA SER A 267 -2.39 6.65 -12.94
C SER A 267 -1.50 7.79 -12.42
N PHE A 268 -1.93 9.04 -12.60
CA PHE A 268 -1.24 10.20 -12.05
C PHE A 268 -1.21 10.19 -10.52
N LEU A 269 -2.33 9.91 -9.84
CA LEU A 269 -2.41 9.83 -8.38
C LEU A 269 -1.53 8.72 -7.78
N VAL A 270 -1.33 7.63 -8.52
CA VAL A 270 -0.45 6.52 -8.14
C VAL A 270 1.03 6.79 -8.48
N SER A 271 1.28 7.78 -9.34
CA SER A 271 2.62 8.09 -9.83
C SER A 271 3.51 8.70 -8.75
N TYR A 272 4.80 8.45 -8.84
CA TYR A 272 5.79 9.09 -7.98
C TYR A 272 5.88 10.61 -8.17
N LYS A 273 5.46 11.11 -9.34
CA LYS A 273 5.45 12.55 -9.63
C LYS A 273 4.45 13.28 -8.74
N PHE A 274 3.26 12.72 -8.57
CA PHE A 274 2.26 13.26 -7.66
C PHE A 274 2.78 13.30 -6.22
N ILE A 275 3.33 12.19 -5.74
CA ILE A 275 3.90 12.08 -4.39
C ILE A 275 5.00 13.14 -4.17
N GLY A 276 5.95 13.25 -5.11
CA GLY A 276 7.03 14.25 -5.04
C GLY A 276 6.52 15.70 -5.03
N ILE A 277 5.55 16.02 -5.87
CA ILE A 277 4.93 17.37 -5.91
C ILE A 277 4.26 17.68 -4.56
N VAL A 278 3.50 16.75 -3.98
CA VAL A 278 2.83 16.98 -2.69
C VAL A 278 3.84 17.13 -1.56
N TYR A 279 4.95 16.37 -1.53
CA TYR A 279 6.02 16.57 -0.55
C TYR A 279 6.64 17.96 -0.64
N ILE A 280 6.97 18.41 -1.85
CA ILE A 280 7.57 19.73 -2.09
C ILE A 280 6.60 20.83 -1.63
N ILE A 281 5.32 20.74 -2.01
CA ILE A 281 4.30 21.70 -1.61
C ILE A 281 4.12 21.72 -0.08
N ALA A 282 4.00 20.55 0.55
CA ALA A 282 3.86 20.45 2.00
C ALA A 282 5.07 21.06 2.72
N PHE A 283 6.29 20.77 2.26
CA PHE A 283 7.50 21.36 2.82
C PHE A 283 7.50 22.90 2.75
N PHE A 284 7.17 23.48 1.60
CA PHE A 284 7.10 24.94 1.47
C PHE A 284 5.98 25.58 2.30
N ILE A 285 4.82 24.91 2.42
CA ILE A 285 3.73 25.37 3.30
C ILE A 285 4.21 25.45 4.75
N HIS A 286 4.90 24.42 5.23
CA HIS A 286 5.41 24.38 6.61
C HIS A 286 6.55 25.34 6.86
N LEU A 287 7.44 25.57 5.88
CA LEU A 287 8.42 26.64 5.95
C LEU A 287 7.76 28.03 6.03
N ALA A 288 6.67 28.25 5.28
CA ALA A 288 5.91 29.50 5.36
C ALA A 288 5.24 29.68 6.72
N ILE A 289 4.62 28.62 7.27
CA ILE A 289 4.03 28.62 8.61
C ILE A 289 5.10 28.94 9.67
N TRP A 290 6.25 28.26 9.62
CA TRP A 290 7.38 28.52 10.50
C TRP A 290 7.84 29.99 10.42
N ALA A 291 8.01 30.52 9.21
CA ALA A 291 8.47 31.91 9.02
C ALA A 291 7.45 32.93 9.55
N ILE A 292 6.16 32.70 9.33
CA ILE A 292 5.07 33.57 9.84
C ILE A 292 5.04 33.54 11.37
N LEU A 293 5.10 32.35 11.97
CA LEU A 293 5.09 32.21 13.44
C LEU A 293 6.36 32.76 14.09
N GLY A 294 7.53 32.58 13.45
CA GLY A 294 8.78 33.20 13.88
C GLY A 294 8.73 34.73 13.82
N GLY A 295 8.17 35.29 12.75
CA GLY A 295 7.95 36.74 12.63
C GLY A 295 6.99 37.28 13.69
N ALA A 296 5.90 36.54 13.97
CA ALA A 296 4.94 36.89 15.01
C ALA A 296 5.54 36.82 16.42
N ASP A 297 6.40 35.84 16.71
CA ASP A 297 7.12 35.75 17.98
C ASP A 297 8.06 36.95 18.17
N GLU A 298 8.79 37.34 17.13
CA GLU A 298 9.69 38.49 17.18
C GLU A 298 8.94 39.82 17.36
N ALA A 299 7.82 40.00 16.66
CA ALA A 299 6.95 41.17 16.84
C ALA A 299 6.37 41.23 18.27
N SER A 300 5.93 40.10 18.81
CA SER A 300 5.42 39.99 20.18
C SER A 300 6.50 40.30 21.22
N PHE A 301 7.72 39.82 21.00
CA PHE A 301 8.87 40.12 21.84
C PHE A 301 9.21 41.62 21.82
N SER A 302 9.21 42.24 20.64
CA SER A 302 9.44 43.68 20.51
C SER A 302 8.38 44.52 21.22
N SER A 303 7.13 44.05 21.30
CA SER A 303 6.03 44.80 21.92
C SER A 303 5.90 44.56 23.42
N SER A 304 6.13 43.32 23.89
CA SER A 304 5.79 42.90 25.26
C SER A 304 7.02 42.51 26.10
N GLY A 305 8.18 42.37 25.48
CA GLY A 305 9.38 41.79 26.09
C GLY A 305 9.26 40.29 26.41
N LYS A 306 8.16 39.63 26.00
CA LYS A 306 7.92 38.20 26.24
C LYS A 306 7.78 37.46 24.91
N ARG A 307 8.45 36.32 24.81
CA ARG A 307 8.31 35.38 23.68
C ARG A 307 7.18 34.39 23.94
N MET A 308 6.47 33.98 22.90
CA MET A 308 5.32 33.08 23.00
C MET A 308 5.71 31.62 22.81
N PHE A 309 6.61 31.33 21.86
CA PHE A 309 6.92 29.97 21.42
C PHE A 309 8.23 29.41 21.98
N ILE A 310 9.22 30.28 22.21
CA ILE A 310 10.57 29.87 22.63
C ILE A 310 11.01 30.69 23.84
N TRP A 311 11.76 30.04 24.74
CA TRP A 311 12.33 30.72 25.90
C TRP A 311 13.51 31.58 25.49
N ASN A 312 13.43 32.89 25.75
CA ASN A 312 14.50 33.91 25.71
C ASN A 312 15.28 34.09 24.38
N VAL A 313 15.15 33.20 23.41
CA VAL A 313 15.90 33.18 22.14
C VAL A 313 14.93 33.23 20.97
N SER A 314 15.30 33.93 19.89
CA SER A 314 14.50 34.01 18.67
C SER A 314 14.51 32.68 17.91
N MET A 315 13.39 32.37 17.22
CA MET A 315 13.31 31.26 16.26
C MET A 315 14.36 31.39 15.14
N PHE A 316 14.80 32.61 14.84
CA PHE A 316 15.83 32.89 13.83
C PHE A 316 17.25 32.97 14.39
N ALA A 317 17.50 32.49 15.61
CA ALA A 317 18.85 32.47 16.17
C ALA A 317 19.73 31.38 15.52
N PHE A 318 20.91 31.78 15.05
CA PHE A 318 21.87 30.93 14.33
C PHE A 318 23.03 30.44 15.21
N ASP A 319 23.30 31.14 16.31
CA ASP A 319 24.48 30.97 17.16
C ASP A 319 24.15 30.33 18.53
N SER A 320 22.87 30.19 18.83
CA SER A 320 22.40 29.78 20.14
C SER A 320 21.31 28.72 20.05
N GLY A 321 21.36 27.79 21.00
CA GLY A 321 20.31 26.80 21.20
C GLY A 321 19.11 27.36 21.94
N CYS A 322 18.01 26.61 21.85
CA CYS A 322 16.73 27.02 22.42
C CYS A 322 15.89 25.83 22.91
N VAL A 323 14.93 26.14 23.78
CA VAL A 323 13.97 25.19 24.35
C VAL A 323 12.56 25.66 24.03
N THR A 324 11.71 24.72 23.63
CA THR A 324 10.31 24.98 23.29
C THR A 324 9.46 25.21 24.54
N THR A 325 8.52 26.14 24.46
CA THR A 325 7.47 26.31 25.47
C THR A 325 6.36 25.27 25.29
N SER A 326 5.46 25.15 26.28
CA SER A 326 4.25 24.32 26.14
C SER A 326 3.36 24.76 24.98
N ASN A 327 3.34 26.05 24.63
CA ASN A 327 2.56 26.57 23.50
C ASN A 327 3.03 25.95 22.18
N THR A 328 4.34 25.80 21.99
CA THR A 328 4.91 25.14 20.81
C THR A 328 4.54 23.67 20.76
N ILE A 329 4.50 22.98 21.92
CA ILE A 329 4.01 21.59 21.99
C ILE A 329 2.54 21.50 21.55
N PHE A 330 1.68 22.44 21.94
CA PHE A 330 0.28 22.47 21.49
C PHE A 330 0.14 22.75 20.00
N ILE A 331 0.95 23.64 19.42
CA ILE A 331 0.98 23.87 17.97
C ILE A 331 1.37 22.60 17.23
N LEU A 332 2.44 21.95 17.68
CA LEU A 332 2.90 20.68 17.12
C LEU A 332 1.83 19.58 17.24
N ALA A 333 1.15 19.51 18.38
CA ALA A 333 0.04 18.59 18.59
C ALA A 333 -1.12 18.86 17.60
N GLY A 334 -1.44 20.13 17.35
CA GLY A 334 -2.46 20.54 16.38
C GLY A 334 -2.08 20.17 14.95
N GLU A 335 -0.81 20.37 14.57
CA GLU A 335 -0.28 19.99 13.26
C GLU A 335 -0.31 18.46 13.06
N ALA A 336 0.16 17.71 14.06
CA ALA A 336 0.12 16.25 14.04
C ALA A 336 -1.34 15.74 13.97
N ALA A 337 -2.26 16.33 14.74
CA ALA A 337 -3.68 15.98 14.72
C ALA A 337 -4.29 16.21 13.33
N PHE A 338 -3.96 17.31 12.65
CA PHE A 338 -4.41 17.57 11.29
C PHE A 338 -4.00 16.46 10.32
N TYR A 339 -2.73 16.04 10.35
CA TYR A 339 -2.25 14.95 9.49
C TYR A 339 -2.82 13.58 9.87
N ILE A 340 -2.96 13.29 11.16
CA ILE A 340 -3.59 12.04 11.64
C ILE A 340 -5.06 11.97 11.18
N ILE A 341 -5.79 13.09 11.16
CA ILE A 341 -7.17 13.11 10.63
C ILE A 341 -7.18 12.78 9.13
N ILE A 342 -6.27 13.37 8.34
CA ILE A 342 -6.13 13.06 6.92
C ILE A 342 -5.81 11.58 6.73
N GLU A 343 -4.88 11.06 7.52
CA GLU A 343 -4.47 9.65 7.50
C GLU A 343 -5.62 8.71 7.82
N ILE A 344 -6.40 8.98 8.87
CA ILE A 344 -7.60 8.21 9.22
C ILE A 344 -8.63 8.26 8.09
N ALA A 345 -8.85 9.42 7.46
CA ALA A 345 -9.77 9.54 6.33
C ALA A 345 -9.35 8.63 5.16
N PHE A 346 -8.05 8.59 4.82
CA PHE A 346 -7.55 7.68 3.79
C PHE A 346 -7.51 6.21 4.24
N ALA A 347 -7.32 5.94 5.53
CA ALA A 347 -7.42 4.58 6.08
C ALA A 347 -8.85 4.02 5.98
N ILE A 348 -9.87 4.88 6.17
CA ILE A 348 -11.27 4.52 5.93
C ILE A 348 -11.49 4.19 4.45
N LEU A 349 -10.95 4.99 3.52
CA LEU A 349 -11.01 4.67 2.09
C LEU A 349 -10.33 3.35 1.76
N LEU A 350 -9.18 3.07 2.41
CA LEU A 350 -8.45 1.82 2.28
C LEU A 350 -9.26 0.61 2.77
N PHE A 351 -10.18 0.78 3.73
CA PHE A 351 -11.07 -0.30 4.18
C PHE A 351 -11.93 -0.84 3.04
N PHE A 352 -12.37 0.04 2.12
CA PHE A 352 -13.16 -0.32 0.93
C PHE A 352 -12.33 -0.92 -0.23
N ALA A 353 -11.00 -0.93 -0.14
CA ALA A 353 -10.18 -1.68 -1.09
C ALA A 353 -10.27 -3.18 -0.77
N ASP A 354 -10.36 -4.01 -1.82
CA ASP A 354 -10.38 -5.47 -1.73
C ASP A 354 -9.16 -6.02 -0.96
N ARG A 355 -9.19 -7.31 -0.63
CA ARG A 355 -8.10 -7.97 0.10
C ARG A 355 -6.78 -7.80 -0.67
N ASP A 356 -5.83 -7.13 -0.02
CA ASP A 356 -4.48 -6.90 -0.52
C ASP A 356 -3.64 -8.16 -0.35
N THR A 357 -3.10 -8.67 -1.46
CA THR A 357 -2.28 -9.90 -1.48
C THR A 357 -0.84 -9.69 -1.03
N TRP A 358 -0.40 -8.43 -0.90
CA TRP A 358 0.97 -8.06 -0.50
C TRP A 358 1.10 -7.65 0.97
N LEU A 359 0.01 -7.76 1.74
CA LEU A 359 -0.09 -7.38 3.16
C LEU A 359 0.21 -5.90 3.47
N ILE A 360 0.34 -5.04 2.47
CA ILE A 360 0.63 -3.60 2.62
C ILE A 360 -0.50 -2.93 3.40
N LYS A 361 -1.77 -3.29 3.16
CA LYS A 361 -2.91 -2.79 3.95
C LYS A 361 -2.78 -3.10 5.44
N ARG A 362 -2.33 -4.32 5.79
CA ARG A 362 -2.14 -4.74 7.19
C ARG A 362 -0.96 -3.99 7.84
N GLU A 363 0.16 -3.87 7.13
CA GLU A 363 1.32 -3.08 7.57
C GLU A 363 0.94 -1.62 7.83
N THR A 364 0.15 -1.03 6.92
CA THR A 364 -0.31 0.36 7.01
C THR A 364 -1.18 0.58 8.25
N ILE A 365 -2.17 -0.29 8.49
CA ILE A 365 -3.04 -0.20 9.67
C ILE A 365 -2.23 -0.36 10.96
N LEU A 366 -1.27 -1.30 10.98
CA LEU A 366 -0.38 -1.49 12.12
C LEU A 366 0.44 -0.23 12.41
N LEU A 367 0.99 0.42 11.38
CA LEU A 367 1.76 1.66 11.52
C LEU A 367 0.89 2.81 12.06
N ILE A 368 -0.34 2.97 11.56
CA ILE A 368 -1.28 3.99 12.09
C ILE A 368 -1.53 3.79 13.58
N ILE A 369 -1.75 2.55 14.02
CA ILE A 369 -1.98 2.24 15.44
C ILE A 369 -0.74 2.59 16.27
N ILE A 370 0.46 2.18 15.83
CA ILE A 370 1.71 2.49 16.52
C ILE A 370 1.95 4.01 16.55
N GLN A 371 1.65 4.73 15.46
CA GLN A 371 1.78 6.18 15.36
C GLN A 371 0.90 6.89 16.38
N ILE A 372 -0.38 6.50 16.50
CA ILE A 372 -1.32 7.08 17.47
C ILE A 372 -0.82 6.81 18.90
N ILE A 373 -0.38 5.59 19.20
CA ILE A 373 0.16 5.24 20.52
C ILE A 373 1.39 6.11 20.85
N GLN A 374 2.33 6.26 19.91
CA GLN A 374 3.54 7.04 20.11
C GLN A 374 3.25 8.55 20.19
N ALA A 375 2.29 9.07 19.42
CA ALA A 375 1.85 10.46 19.52
C ALA A 375 1.25 10.75 20.91
N ILE A 376 0.41 9.86 21.43
CA ILE A 376 -0.14 9.97 22.79
C ILE A 376 0.99 9.89 23.82
N ALA A 377 1.91 8.93 23.69
CA ALA A 377 3.05 8.77 24.60
C ALA A 377 3.94 10.02 24.63
N TYR A 378 4.21 10.64 23.48
CA TYR A 378 4.95 11.89 23.37
C TYR A 378 4.22 13.05 24.07
N LEU A 379 2.91 13.20 23.84
CA LEU A 379 2.11 14.25 24.47
C LEU A 379 2.06 14.08 26.00
N VAL A 380 1.79 12.88 26.49
CA VAL A 380 1.74 12.58 27.94
C VAL A 380 3.09 12.83 28.58
N SER A 381 4.18 12.37 27.95
CA SER A 381 5.55 12.57 28.44
C SER A 381 5.94 14.05 28.47
N GLY A 382 5.47 14.86 27.51
CA GLY A 382 5.69 16.32 27.50
C GLY A 382 4.95 17.09 28.59
N GLN A 383 3.86 16.55 29.15
CA GLN A 383 3.10 17.17 30.24
C GLN A 383 3.61 16.79 31.63
N ILE A 384 4.30 15.67 31.78
CA ILE A 384 4.83 15.23 33.07
C ILE A 384 6.08 16.05 33.41
N GLU A 385 5.99 16.92 34.42
CA GLU A 385 7.07 17.84 34.80
C GLU A 385 8.40 17.14 35.09
N ILE A 386 8.38 16.00 35.80
CA ILE A 386 9.59 15.24 36.10
C ILE A 386 10.24 14.68 34.83
N VAL A 387 9.43 14.27 33.84
CA VAL A 387 9.95 13.79 32.56
C VAL A 387 10.56 14.95 31.79
N ARG A 388 9.87 16.10 31.73
CA ARG A 388 10.31 17.29 31.00
C ARG A 388 11.57 17.94 31.59
N PHE A 389 11.68 18.05 32.91
CA PHE A 389 12.75 18.82 33.56
C PHE A 389 13.91 17.97 34.08
N LEU A 390 13.71 16.67 34.29
CA LEU A 390 14.77 15.77 34.74
C LEU A 390 15.06 14.72 33.67
N THR A 391 14.10 13.85 33.34
CA THR A 391 14.36 12.69 32.47
C THR A 391 14.84 13.10 31.08
N ASP A 392 14.30 14.17 30.49
CA ASP A 392 14.67 14.66 29.15
C ASP A 392 16.18 14.98 29.04
N TYR A 393 16.83 15.36 30.15
CA TYR A 393 18.27 15.66 30.19
C TYR A 393 19.16 14.41 30.36
N PHE A 394 18.56 13.24 30.61
CA PHE A 394 19.24 11.94 30.59
C PHE A 394 18.90 11.15 29.33
N ILE A 395 17.60 10.94 29.10
CA ILE A 395 17.02 10.23 27.97
C ILE A 395 15.90 11.12 27.41
N PRO A 396 16.18 11.87 26.33
CA PRO A 396 15.20 12.74 25.71
C PRO A 396 13.87 12.05 25.41
N PHE A 397 12.74 12.59 25.88
CA PHE A 397 11.44 11.96 25.62
C PHE A 397 11.06 12.03 24.13
N GLY A 398 11.70 12.91 23.36
CA GLY A 398 11.62 12.93 21.90
C GLY A 398 12.02 11.61 21.22
N PHE A 399 12.74 10.71 21.91
CA PHE A 399 13.00 9.35 21.42
C PHE A 399 11.72 8.54 21.17
N THR A 400 10.60 8.87 21.81
CA THR A 400 9.29 8.23 21.51
C THR A 400 8.91 8.36 20.03
N LEU A 401 9.08 9.55 19.43
CA LEU A 401 8.84 9.80 18.01
C LEU A 401 9.92 9.18 17.11
N LEU A 402 11.17 9.11 17.59
CA LEU A 402 12.25 8.46 16.86
C LEU A 402 12.07 6.94 16.78
N ILE A 403 11.55 6.31 17.84
CA ILE A 403 11.19 4.89 17.86
C ILE A 403 10.13 4.59 16.80
N TYR A 404 9.12 5.47 16.63
CA TYR A 404 8.17 5.33 15.53
C TYR A 404 8.88 5.31 14.17
N SER A 405 9.79 6.26 13.94
CA SER A 405 10.54 6.36 12.68
C SER A 405 11.38 5.09 12.40
N LEU A 406 12.00 4.52 13.43
CA LEU A 406 12.72 3.24 13.32
C LEU A 406 11.78 2.08 12.95
N ILE A 407 10.63 1.98 13.63
CA ILE A 407 9.62 0.95 13.35
C ILE A 407 9.04 1.11 11.95
N GLU A 408 8.83 2.34 11.49
CA GLU A 408 8.33 2.63 10.15
C GLU A 408 9.27 2.10 9.08
N ILE A 409 10.57 2.37 9.18
CA ILE A 409 11.58 1.86 8.25
C ILE A 409 11.59 0.32 8.29
N PHE A 410 11.59 -0.26 9.48
CA PHE A 410 11.61 -1.71 9.62
C PHE A 410 10.39 -2.39 8.96
N ILE A 411 9.17 -1.92 9.26
CA ILE A 411 7.94 -2.51 8.73
C ILE A 411 7.75 -2.17 7.24
N SER A 412 8.01 -0.93 6.82
CA SER A 412 7.68 -0.48 5.46
C SER A 412 8.71 -0.86 4.41
N VAL A 413 9.99 -0.91 4.81
CA VAL A 413 11.13 -1.09 3.90
C VAL A 413 11.76 -2.45 4.13
N ASP A 414 12.24 -2.70 5.35
CA ASP A 414 13.09 -3.86 5.61
C ASP A 414 12.31 -5.17 5.53
N MET A 415 11.08 -5.22 6.04
CA MET A 415 10.20 -6.40 5.85
C MET A 415 9.94 -6.69 4.38
N ALA A 416 9.72 -5.68 3.53
CA ALA A 416 9.51 -5.89 2.09
C ALA A 416 10.74 -6.50 1.41
N VAL A 417 11.94 -6.05 1.81
CA VAL A 417 13.21 -6.63 1.36
C VAL A 417 13.36 -8.06 1.88
N LEU A 418 13.12 -8.31 3.16
CA LEU A 418 13.20 -9.64 3.76
C LEU A 418 12.25 -10.62 3.09
N TYR A 419 11.00 -10.22 2.82
CA TYR A 419 10.05 -11.03 2.07
C TYR A 419 10.55 -11.35 0.67
N SER A 420 11.15 -10.38 -0.03
CA SER A 420 11.74 -10.65 -1.35
C SER A 420 12.90 -11.64 -1.32
N ILE A 421 13.77 -11.56 -0.30
CA ILE A 421 14.90 -12.48 -0.14
C ILE A 421 14.41 -13.88 0.19
N TYR A 422 13.46 -13.99 1.13
CA TYR A 422 12.86 -15.25 1.52
C TYR A 422 12.15 -15.93 0.34
N HIS A 423 11.40 -15.16 -0.44
CA HIS A 423 10.71 -15.68 -1.63
C HIS A 423 11.68 -16.21 -2.69
N ASP A 424 12.75 -15.46 -2.99
CA ASP A 424 13.76 -15.90 -3.96
C ASP A 424 14.49 -17.17 -3.51
N TRP A 425 14.70 -17.34 -2.20
CA TRP A 425 15.28 -18.56 -1.65
C TRP A 425 14.37 -19.78 -1.83
N GLN A 426 13.06 -19.62 -1.64
CA GLN A 426 12.10 -20.70 -1.86
C GLN A 426 11.93 -21.09 -3.33
N HIS A 427 12.04 -20.13 -4.25
CA HIS A 427 11.67 -20.32 -5.66
C HIS A 427 12.85 -20.64 -6.60
N GLN A 428 14.03 -20.97 -6.07
CA GLN A 428 15.15 -21.43 -6.90
C GLN A 428 14.89 -22.78 -7.59
N HIS A 429 13.84 -23.52 -7.22
CA HIS A 429 13.52 -24.83 -7.77
C HIS A 429 12.01 -24.96 -8.05
N SER A 430 11.50 -24.74 -9.27
CA SER A 430 10.42 -25.60 -9.81
C SER A 430 9.97 -25.35 -11.26
N TYR A 431 9.55 -26.45 -11.89
CA TYR A 431 8.88 -26.68 -13.17
C TYR A 431 7.44 -26.08 -13.24
N ALA A 432 7.27 -24.78 -12.98
CA ALA A 432 5.95 -24.17 -12.88
C ALA A 432 5.21 -24.00 -14.23
N GLU A 433 5.91 -24.11 -15.37
CA GLU A 433 5.36 -23.69 -16.66
C GLU A 433 4.18 -24.57 -17.14
N THR A 434 4.32 -25.90 -17.03
CA THR A 434 3.26 -26.84 -17.43
C THR A 434 2.03 -26.75 -16.52
N GLU A 435 2.23 -26.50 -15.23
CA GLU A 435 1.16 -26.31 -14.26
C GLU A 435 0.34 -25.05 -14.56
N ILE A 436 1.01 -23.92 -14.82
CA ILE A 436 0.35 -22.64 -15.09
C ILE A 436 -0.47 -22.73 -16.38
N GLU A 437 0.10 -23.29 -17.45
CA GLU A 437 -0.62 -23.42 -18.72
C GLU A 437 -1.88 -24.29 -18.56
N MET A 438 -1.79 -25.37 -17.80
CA MET A 438 -2.92 -26.26 -17.51
C MET A 438 -4.04 -25.53 -16.74
N LEU A 439 -3.69 -24.73 -15.73
CA LEU A 439 -4.67 -23.93 -14.99
C LEU A 439 -5.30 -22.83 -15.86
N LEU A 440 -4.55 -22.22 -16.77
CA LEU A 440 -5.07 -21.18 -17.66
C LEU A 440 -5.96 -21.73 -18.78
N LYS A 441 -5.75 -22.98 -19.21
CA LYS A 441 -6.60 -23.65 -20.21
C LYS A 441 -7.96 -24.05 -19.66
N ASN A 442 -8.09 -24.29 -18.36
CA ASN A 442 -9.37 -24.60 -17.73
C ASN A 442 -10.15 -23.32 -17.38
N ARG A 443 -11.37 -23.18 -17.92
CA ARG A 443 -12.22 -21.97 -17.77
C ARG A 443 -12.48 -21.60 -16.30
N LYS A 444 -12.69 -22.58 -15.43
CA LYS A 444 -13.03 -22.34 -14.01
C LYS A 444 -11.82 -21.81 -13.25
N THR A 445 -10.68 -22.47 -13.40
CA THR A 445 -9.43 -22.05 -12.76
C THR A 445 -8.92 -20.73 -13.33
N PHE A 446 -9.11 -20.49 -14.63
CA PHE A 446 -8.79 -19.21 -15.26
C PHE A 446 -9.51 -18.03 -14.59
N VAL A 447 -10.82 -18.15 -14.32
CA VAL A 447 -11.59 -17.08 -13.64
C VAL A 447 -11.06 -16.84 -12.23
N ILE A 448 -10.73 -17.90 -11.48
CA ILE A 448 -10.16 -17.78 -10.13
C ILE A 448 -8.78 -17.09 -10.18
N ILE A 449 -7.92 -17.48 -11.13
CA ILE A 449 -6.59 -16.89 -11.31
C ILE A 449 -6.71 -15.42 -11.71
N LEU A 450 -7.59 -15.10 -12.66
CA LEU A 450 -7.82 -13.72 -13.10
C LEU A 450 -8.30 -12.83 -11.95
N ASP A 451 -9.22 -13.33 -11.13
CA ASP A 451 -9.71 -12.58 -9.97
C ASP A 451 -8.63 -12.40 -8.90
N PHE A 452 -7.80 -13.41 -8.65
CA PHE A 452 -6.67 -13.29 -7.73
C PHE A 452 -5.60 -12.30 -8.24
N ALA A 453 -5.32 -12.31 -9.53
CA ALA A 453 -4.39 -11.38 -10.16
C ALA A 453 -4.91 -9.94 -10.18
N ARG A 454 -6.23 -9.76 -10.30
CA ARG A 454 -6.90 -8.46 -10.13
C ARG A 454 -6.64 -7.87 -8.75
N ARG A 455 -6.76 -8.70 -7.71
CA ARG A 455 -6.43 -8.34 -6.32
C ARG A 455 -4.93 -8.13 -6.10
N SER A 456 -4.09 -8.72 -6.94
CA SER A 456 -2.63 -8.59 -6.91
C SER A 456 -2.05 -7.49 -7.80
N TYR A 457 -2.92 -6.77 -8.53
CA TYR A 457 -2.56 -5.67 -9.43
C TYR A 457 -1.69 -6.07 -10.63
N CYS A 458 -1.89 -7.28 -11.17
CA CYS A 458 -1.08 -7.86 -12.25
C CYS A 458 -1.92 -8.71 -13.23
N THR A 459 -3.01 -8.15 -13.77
CA THR A 459 -3.92 -8.88 -14.67
C THR A 459 -3.40 -8.97 -16.10
N GLU A 460 -2.47 -8.11 -16.48
CA GLU A 460 -1.96 -7.95 -17.83
C GLU A 460 -1.41 -9.26 -18.42
N ASP A 461 -0.63 -10.04 -17.67
CA ASP A 461 -0.01 -11.28 -18.15
C ASP A 461 -1.07 -12.36 -18.47
N ILE A 462 -2.10 -12.49 -17.63
CA ILE A 462 -3.19 -13.46 -17.82
C ILE A 462 -4.05 -13.10 -19.03
N LEU A 463 -4.35 -11.82 -19.18
CA LEU A 463 -5.16 -11.30 -20.28
C LEU A 463 -4.42 -11.39 -21.61
N ALA A 464 -3.12 -11.08 -21.62
CA ALA A 464 -2.26 -11.24 -22.77
C ALA A 464 -2.15 -12.70 -23.18
N PHE A 465 -1.91 -13.62 -22.24
CA PHE A 465 -1.89 -15.07 -22.50
C PHE A 465 -3.16 -15.53 -23.23
N ARG A 466 -4.34 -15.17 -22.70
CA ARG A 466 -5.63 -15.52 -23.29
C ARG A 466 -5.77 -14.97 -24.71
N ASP A 467 -5.39 -13.71 -24.94
CA ASP A 467 -5.53 -13.08 -26.24
C ASP A 467 -4.54 -13.66 -27.27
N ILE A 468 -3.35 -14.09 -26.84
CA ILE A 468 -2.37 -14.80 -27.67
C ILE A 468 -2.88 -16.20 -28.07
N GLU A 469 -3.46 -16.95 -27.14
CA GLU A 469 -4.07 -18.25 -27.46
C GLU A 469 -5.24 -18.10 -28.44
N LYS A 470 -6.05 -17.04 -28.30
CA LYS A 470 -7.09 -16.69 -29.27
C LYS A 470 -6.52 -16.34 -30.64
N PHE A 471 -5.38 -15.65 -30.70
CA PHE A 471 -4.71 -15.33 -31.95
C PHE A 471 -4.26 -16.58 -32.72
N LYS A 472 -3.75 -17.60 -32.01
CA LYS A 472 -3.28 -18.86 -32.61
C LYS A 472 -4.36 -19.63 -33.38
N ILE A 473 -5.59 -19.62 -32.86
CA ILE A 473 -6.73 -20.31 -33.46
C ILE A 473 -7.50 -19.45 -34.47
N MET A 474 -7.10 -18.19 -34.67
CA MET A 474 -7.87 -17.25 -35.47
C MET A 474 -7.72 -17.48 -36.98
N PRO A 475 -8.80 -17.35 -37.78
CA PRO A 475 -8.71 -17.42 -39.22
C PRO A 475 -7.73 -16.37 -39.78
N LYS A 476 -6.96 -16.76 -40.79
CA LYS A 476 -5.88 -15.94 -41.41
C LYS A 476 -6.34 -14.51 -41.74
N ARG A 477 -7.56 -14.34 -42.25
CA ARG A 477 -8.16 -13.04 -42.62
C ARG A 477 -8.18 -12.01 -41.48
N HIS A 478 -8.32 -12.44 -40.23
CA HIS A 478 -8.45 -11.54 -39.07
C HIS A 478 -7.17 -11.41 -38.24
N LYS A 479 -6.12 -12.20 -38.57
CA LYS A 479 -4.88 -12.24 -37.80
C LYS A 479 -4.19 -10.89 -37.69
N THR A 480 -4.07 -10.14 -38.78
CA THR A 480 -3.41 -8.82 -38.77
C THR A 480 -4.09 -7.85 -37.81
N LYS A 481 -5.43 -7.79 -37.84
CA LYS A 481 -6.22 -6.92 -36.95
C LYS A 481 -6.03 -7.29 -35.48
N VAL A 482 -6.05 -8.59 -35.15
CA VAL A 482 -5.88 -9.06 -33.77
C VAL A 482 -4.43 -8.94 -33.28
N ALA A 483 -3.45 -9.23 -34.13
CA ALA A 483 -2.04 -9.02 -33.81
C ALA A 483 -1.74 -7.54 -33.52
N SER A 484 -2.22 -6.63 -34.37
CA SER A 484 -2.08 -5.18 -34.14
C SER A 484 -2.78 -4.75 -32.84
N ARG A 485 -3.92 -5.36 -32.49
CA ARG A 485 -4.58 -5.12 -31.21
C ARG A 485 -3.73 -5.58 -30.03
N ILE A 486 -3.20 -6.80 -30.05
CA ILE A 486 -2.33 -7.34 -28.99
C ILE A 486 -1.11 -6.43 -28.83
N LEU A 487 -0.46 -6.07 -29.93
CA LEU A 487 0.70 -5.20 -29.98
C LEU A 487 0.41 -3.84 -29.31
N ASN A 488 -0.67 -3.16 -29.70
CA ASN A 488 -1.06 -1.87 -29.14
C ASN A 488 -1.56 -1.93 -27.69
N THR A 489 -2.14 -3.05 -27.27
CA THR A 489 -2.72 -3.20 -25.93
C THR A 489 -1.66 -3.56 -24.89
N TYR A 490 -0.73 -4.46 -25.23
CA TYR A 490 0.17 -5.08 -24.26
C TYR A 490 1.65 -4.68 -24.43
N LEU A 491 2.07 -4.30 -25.64
CA LEU A 491 3.50 -4.04 -25.93
C LEU A 491 3.82 -2.57 -26.20
N LYS A 492 2.81 -1.74 -26.43
CA LYS A 492 2.99 -0.30 -26.64
C LYS A 492 3.29 0.39 -25.31
N THR A 493 4.40 1.13 -25.25
CA THR A 493 4.77 1.90 -24.06
C THR A 493 3.67 2.89 -23.67
N GLY A 494 3.27 2.86 -22.39
CA GLY A 494 2.19 3.65 -21.83
C GLY A 494 0.79 3.09 -22.07
N SER A 495 0.66 1.89 -22.65
CA SER A 495 -0.65 1.22 -22.74
C SER A 495 -1.16 0.85 -21.35
N SER A 496 -2.49 0.77 -21.20
CA SER A 496 -3.11 0.48 -19.90
C SER A 496 -2.76 -0.90 -19.35
N LEU A 497 -2.41 -1.83 -20.23
CA LEU A 497 -2.05 -3.22 -19.94
C LEU A 497 -0.64 -3.54 -20.42
N GLU A 498 0.25 -2.54 -20.39
CA GLU A 498 1.65 -2.71 -20.73
C GLU A 498 2.26 -3.85 -19.91
N LEU A 499 2.82 -4.85 -20.60
CA LEU A 499 3.44 -6.01 -19.95
C LEU A 499 4.78 -5.63 -19.33
N ASN A 500 5.10 -6.25 -18.20
CA ASN A 500 6.38 -6.08 -17.54
C ASN A 500 7.47 -6.95 -18.18
N ILE A 501 7.94 -6.59 -19.38
CA ILE A 501 8.91 -7.36 -20.16
C ILE A 501 10.15 -6.50 -20.46
N SER A 502 11.34 -7.10 -20.40
CA SER A 502 12.58 -6.43 -20.81
C SER A 502 12.59 -6.14 -22.32
N ASN A 503 13.13 -4.99 -22.70
CA ASN A 503 13.22 -4.55 -24.10
C ASN A 503 11.85 -4.50 -24.82
N ILE A 504 10.76 -4.17 -24.10
CA ILE A 504 9.40 -4.15 -24.65
C ILE A 504 9.28 -3.35 -25.95
N ARG A 505 9.99 -2.21 -26.05
CA ARG A 505 10.02 -1.38 -27.25
C ARG A 505 10.62 -2.10 -28.46
N GLN A 506 11.74 -2.80 -28.25
CA GLN A 506 12.37 -3.58 -29.32
C GLN A 506 11.45 -4.72 -29.77
N ARG A 507 10.76 -5.38 -28.83
CA ARG A 507 9.77 -6.43 -29.13
C ARG A 507 8.57 -5.88 -29.90
N TYR A 508 8.10 -4.69 -29.53
CA TYR A 508 7.05 -3.97 -30.23
C TYR A 508 7.47 -3.71 -31.68
N GLU A 509 8.62 -3.06 -31.89
CA GLU A 509 9.13 -2.69 -33.20
C GLU A 509 9.39 -3.93 -34.09
N SER A 510 9.90 -5.03 -33.51
CA SER A 510 10.14 -6.27 -34.27
C SER A 510 8.85 -6.93 -34.74
N ILE A 511 7.82 -6.98 -33.89
CA ILE A 511 6.53 -7.58 -34.25
C ILE A 511 5.79 -6.66 -35.24
N GLU A 512 5.85 -5.34 -35.04
CA GLU A 512 5.26 -4.35 -35.94
C GLU A 512 5.85 -4.44 -37.35
N LEU A 513 7.17 -4.63 -37.45
CA LEU A 513 7.85 -4.83 -38.73
C LEU A 513 7.34 -6.09 -39.46
N VAL A 514 7.17 -7.21 -38.75
CA VAL A 514 6.60 -8.45 -39.33
C VAL A 514 5.17 -8.22 -39.83
N LEU A 515 4.35 -7.46 -39.08
CA LEU A 515 2.99 -7.12 -39.48
C LEU A 515 2.95 -6.20 -40.71
N ASN A 516 3.87 -5.23 -40.79
CA ASN A 516 3.95 -4.28 -41.90
C ASN A 516 4.52 -4.90 -43.19
N GLN A 517 5.41 -5.87 -43.08
CA GLN A 517 5.98 -6.58 -44.24
C GLN A 517 5.02 -7.64 -44.81
N SER A 518 4.07 -8.11 -44.01
CA SER A 518 3.10 -9.14 -44.41
C SER A 518 1.95 -8.51 -45.19
N ASN A 519 2.14 -8.28 -46.50
CA ASN A 519 1.06 -7.85 -47.40
C ASN A 519 -0.11 -8.84 -47.45
N ASP A 520 0.15 -10.12 -47.19
CA ASP A 520 -0.85 -11.18 -47.06
C ASP A 520 -0.97 -11.64 -45.59
N PRO A 521 -2.15 -11.51 -44.94
CA PRO A 521 -2.41 -12.03 -43.59
C PRO A 521 -2.14 -13.53 -43.43
N SER A 522 -2.10 -14.29 -44.53
CA SER A 522 -1.81 -15.72 -44.54
C SER A 522 -0.37 -16.06 -44.14
N LEU A 523 0.55 -15.10 -44.32
CA LEU A 523 1.98 -15.24 -44.01
C LEU A 523 2.30 -15.00 -42.53
N ILE A 524 1.35 -14.48 -41.75
CA ILE A 524 1.56 -14.20 -40.33
C ILE A 524 1.62 -15.52 -39.54
N PRO A 525 2.78 -15.86 -38.94
CA PRO A 525 2.97 -17.13 -38.24
C PRO A 525 2.11 -17.19 -36.97
N ASN A 526 1.61 -18.39 -36.63
CA ASN A 526 0.89 -18.61 -35.35
C ASN A 526 1.81 -18.42 -34.13
N THR A 527 3.11 -18.57 -34.33
CA THR A 527 4.15 -18.51 -33.30
C THR A 527 4.64 -17.08 -33.03
N LEU A 528 4.06 -16.07 -33.69
CA LEU A 528 4.50 -14.66 -33.61
C LEU A 528 4.64 -14.14 -32.16
N PHE A 529 3.82 -14.64 -31.24
CA PHE A 529 3.77 -14.20 -29.85
C PHE A 529 4.24 -15.27 -28.84
N ASP A 530 4.88 -16.36 -29.26
CA ASP A 530 5.25 -17.46 -28.35
C ASP A 530 6.23 -17.04 -27.26
N GLU A 531 7.18 -16.18 -27.59
CA GLU A 531 8.13 -15.65 -26.61
C GLU A 531 7.44 -14.71 -25.61
N ILE A 532 6.47 -13.91 -26.06
CA ILE A 532 5.67 -13.05 -25.18
C ILE A 532 4.79 -13.92 -24.26
N LYS A 533 4.19 -14.99 -24.80
CA LYS A 533 3.42 -15.97 -24.01
C LYS A 533 4.29 -16.59 -22.93
N PHE A 534 5.49 -17.07 -23.29
CA PHE A 534 6.46 -17.63 -22.36
C PHE A 534 6.75 -16.66 -21.22
N GLN A 535 7.07 -15.40 -21.54
CA GLN A 535 7.34 -14.38 -20.53
C GLN A 535 6.13 -14.08 -19.63
N CYS A 536 4.91 -14.07 -20.18
CA CYS A 536 3.69 -13.92 -19.37
C CYS A 536 3.58 -15.06 -18.36
N MET A 537 3.83 -16.31 -18.78
CA MET A 537 3.79 -17.47 -17.88
C MET A 537 4.82 -17.38 -16.76
N GLN A 538 6.05 -16.95 -17.09
CA GLN A 538 7.10 -16.70 -16.09
C GLN A 538 6.69 -15.62 -15.09
N ASN A 539 6.11 -14.52 -15.56
CA ASN A 539 5.61 -13.45 -14.69
C ASN A 539 4.46 -13.89 -13.77
N MET A 540 3.66 -14.88 -14.22
CA MET A 540 2.52 -15.41 -13.46
C MET A 540 2.91 -16.40 -12.35
N ILE A 541 4.16 -16.88 -12.28
CA ILE A 541 4.59 -17.88 -11.29
C ILE A 541 4.28 -17.42 -9.86
N ASP A 542 4.70 -16.21 -9.47
CA ASP A 542 4.43 -15.64 -8.14
C ASP A 542 2.94 -15.57 -7.82
N VAL A 543 2.13 -15.19 -8.80
CA VAL A 543 0.67 -15.05 -8.64
C VAL A 543 0.05 -16.41 -8.37
N VAL A 544 0.45 -17.43 -9.12
CA VAL A 544 -0.08 -18.79 -8.97
C VAL A 544 0.41 -19.43 -7.68
N GLU A 545 1.65 -19.25 -7.27
CA GLU A 545 2.16 -19.78 -5.99
C GLU A 545 1.44 -19.16 -4.79
N ARG A 546 1.22 -17.83 -4.78
CA ARG A 546 0.41 -17.18 -3.74
C ARG A 546 -1.05 -17.63 -3.77
N LEU A 547 -1.59 -17.91 -4.95
CA LEU A 547 -2.94 -18.47 -5.09
C LEU A 547 -3.02 -19.91 -4.54
N LYS A 548 -2.01 -20.75 -4.79
CA LYS A 548 -1.95 -22.14 -4.25
C LYS A 548 -2.04 -22.14 -2.73
N ILE A 549 -1.31 -21.24 -2.07
CA ILE A 549 -1.32 -21.12 -0.60
C ILE A 549 -2.68 -20.62 -0.08
N SER A 550 -3.35 -19.74 -0.82
CA SER A 550 -4.59 -19.09 -0.36
C SER A 550 -5.87 -19.83 -0.76
N ASN A 551 -5.84 -20.70 -1.76
CA ASN A 551 -7.03 -21.33 -2.33
C ASN A 551 -6.91 -22.86 -2.41
N LYS A 552 -7.63 -23.55 -1.51
CA LYS A 552 -7.65 -25.02 -1.42
C LYS A 552 -8.12 -25.69 -2.72
N SER A 553 -9.08 -25.11 -3.45
CA SER A 553 -9.59 -25.71 -4.70
C SER A 553 -8.52 -25.73 -5.81
N ILE A 554 -7.70 -24.69 -5.90
CA ILE A 554 -6.56 -24.66 -6.84
C ILE A 554 -5.51 -25.69 -6.43
N GLN A 555 -5.19 -25.76 -5.13
CA GLN A 555 -4.26 -26.75 -4.58
C GLN A 555 -4.70 -28.19 -4.90
N GLU A 556 -5.97 -28.52 -4.69
CA GLU A 556 -6.56 -29.83 -5.01
C GLU A 556 -6.48 -30.13 -6.51
N THR A 557 -6.80 -29.13 -7.36
CA THR A 557 -6.76 -29.29 -8.83
C THR A 557 -5.34 -29.63 -9.30
N ILE A 558 -4.33 -28.94 -8.80
CA ILE A 558 -2.92 -29.20 -9.12
C ILE A 558 -2.49 -30.58 -8.61
N SER A 559 -2.87 -30.93 -7.38
CA SER A 559 -2.51 -32.22 -6.78
C SER A 559 -3.09 -33.39 -7.57
N ASN A 560 -4.36 -33.27 -7.99
CA ASN A 560 -5.01 -34.28 -8.83
C ASN A 560 -4.32 -34.41 -10.19
N TRP A 561 -3.98 -33.29 -10.83
CA TRP A 561 -3.27 -33.32 -12.10
C TRP A 561 -1.89 -33.98 -11.99
N LYS A 562 -1.12 -33.67 -10.94
CA LYS A 562 0.18 -34.32 -10.68
C LYS A 562 0.04 -35.83 -10.51
N ARG A 563 -0.99 -36.27 -9.78
CA ARG A 563 -1.30 -37.70 -9.61
C ARG A 563 -1.61 -38.35 -10.96
N THR A 564 -2.42 -37.71 -11.80
CA THR A 564 -2.74 -38.23 -13.15
C THR A 564 -1.52 -38.27 -14.08
N MET A 565 -0.62 -37.28 -14.03
CA MET A 565 0.63 -37.32 -14.80
C MET A 565 1.53 -38.47 -14.34
N GLN A 566 1.66 -38.67 -13.02
CA GLN A 566 2.44 -39.78 -12.47
C GLN A 566 1.84 -41.15 -12.86
N GLU A 567 0.51 -41.30 -12.78
CA GLU A 567 -0.19 -42.52 -13.22
C GLU A 567 0.00 -42.79 -14.73
N GLN A 568 0.17 -41.75 -15.56
CA GLN A 568 0.46 -41.87 -16.99
C GLN A 568 1.93 -42.21 -17.29
N GLU A 569 2.87 -41.77 -16.45
CA GLU A 569 4.29 -42.11 -16.57
C GLU A 569 4.58 -43.56 -16.13
N GLU A 570 3.73 -44.13 -15.26
CA GLU A 570 3.82 -45.52 -14.79
C GLU A 570 3.21 -46.55 -15.76
N GLN A 571 2.40 -46.10 -16.74
CA GLN A 571 1.78 -46.93 -17.79
C GLN A 571 2.63 -46.97 -19.06
#